data_AF-A0A1F7LGY8-F1
#
_entry.id   AF-A0A1F7LGY8-F1
#
_cell.length_a   1.000
_cell.length_b   1.000
_cell.length_c   1.000
_cell.angle_alpha   90.00
_cell.angle_beta   90.00
_cell.angle_gamma   90.00
#
_symmetry.space_group_name_H-M   'P 1'
#
loop_
_entity.id
_entity.type
_entity.pdbx_description
1 polymer ?
#
loop_
_entity_poly.entity_id
_entity_poly.type
_entity_poly.pdbx_seq_one_letter_code
_entity_poly.pdbx_strand_id
1 'polypeptide(L)'
;MKTMPAGEFKARCLRVMEEVRKYRTPVVITKKGRPVAKLVPPDAPATDVFGCLAGSARIVGDIEAPVVGAGTWRAGGRRSVARRARRSGARRAPR
;
A
#
# COMPACT_ATOMS: atom_id res chain seq x y z
N MET A 1 21.12 12.28 -7.82
CA MET A 1 20.36 11.76 -8.99
C MET A 1 21.07 12.23 -10.24
N LYS A 2 21.54 11.31 -11.10
CA LYS A 2 22.34 11.65 -12.29
C LYS A 2 21.41 12.12 -13.41
N THR A 3 21.80 13.16 -14.14
CA THR A 3 21.05 13.68 -15.29
C THR A 3 21.93 13.63 -16.53
N MET A 4 21.37 13.21 -17.67
CA MET A 4 22.09 13.16 -18.94
C MET A 4 21.22 13.60 -20.12
N PRO A 5 21.79 14.25 -21.15
CA PRO A 5 21.07 14.53 -22.38
C PRO A 5 20.72 13.26 -23.16
N ALA A 6 19.62 13.29 -23.91
CA ALA A 6 19.15 12.17 -24.74
C ALA A 6 20.17 11.75 -25.80
N GLY A 7 20.97 12.68 -26.32
CA GLY A 7 22.06 12.37 -27.25
C GLY A 7 23.15 11.50 -26.61
N GLU A 8 23.56 11.85 -25.39
CA GLU A 8 24.53 11.05 -24.63
C GLU A 8 23.95 9.69 -24.24
N PHE A 9 22.69 9.65 -23.81
CA PHE A 9 22.00 8.40 -23.52
C PHE A 9 21.95 7.50 -24.76
N LYS A 10 21.61 8.02 -25.94
CA LYS A 10 21.58 7.24 -27.19
C LYS A 10 22.94 6.64 -27.53
N ALA A 11 24.03 7.39 -27.33
CA ALA A 11 25.38 6.91 -27.61
C ALA A 11 25.86 5.84 -26.62
N ARG A 12 25.36 5.82 -25.39
CA ARG A 12 25.86 4.97 -24.29
C ARG A 12 24.80 4.06 -23.66
N CYS A 13 23.67 3.87 -24.34
CA CYS A 13 22.45 3.30 -23.80
C CYS A 13 22.67 2.01 -23.00
N LEU A 14 23.31 1.00 -23.62
CA LEU A 14 23.56 -0.30 -22.99
C LEU A 14 24.45 -0.20 -21.75
N ARG A 15 25.52 0.61 -21.82
CA ARG A 15 26.40 0.83 -20.66
C ARG A 15 25.66 1.51 -19.51
N VAL A 16 24.81 2.50 -19.82
CA VAL A 16 24.02 3.19 -18.80
C VAL A 16 23.00 2.24 -18.16
N MET A 17 22.36 1.36 -18.94
CA MET A 17 21.47 0.32 -18.40
C MET A 17 22.20 -0.61 -17.42
N GLU A 18 23.41 -1.05 -17.77
CA GLU A 18 24.25 -1.88 -16.89
C GLU A 18 24.67 -1.14 -15.62
N GLU A 19 25.07 0.13 -15.72
CA GLU A 19 25.40 0.97 -14.56
C GLU A 19 24.18 1.13 -13.63
N VAL A 20 22.99 1.38 -14.18
CA VAL A 20 21.76 1.51 -13.39
C VAL A 20 21.40 0.18 -12.74
N ARG A 21 21.53 -0.95 -13.43
CA ARG A 21 21.30 -2.30 -12.89
C ARG A 21 22.26 -2.60 -11.73
N LYS A 22 23.56 -2.37 -11.93
CA LYS A 22 24.62 -2.73 -10.98
C LYS A 22 24.63 -1.84 -9.73
N TYR A 23 24.54 -0.52 -9.92
CA TYR A 23 24.68 0.45 -8.83
C TYR A 23 23.35 0.94 -8.28
N ARG A 24 22.23 0.48 -8.84
CA ARG A 24 20.86 0.88 -8.47
C ARG A 24 20.65 2.40 -8.44
N THR A 25 21.45 3.16 -9.17
CA THR A 25 21.43 4.63 -9.18
C THR A 25 20.59 5.13 -10.34
N PRO A 26 19.46 5.83 -10.11
CA PRO A 26 18.60 6.31 -11.18
C PRO A 26 19.23 7.41 -12.03
N VAL A 27 18.85 7.44 -13.31
CA VAL A 27 19.29 8.43 -14.30
C VAL A 27 18.10 9.14 -14.93
N VAL A 28 18.11 10.47 -14.96
CA VAL A 28 17.14 11.28 -15.73
C VAL A 28 17.70 11.58 -17.10
N ILE A 29 16.90 11.31 -18.12
CA ILE A 29 17.21 11.65 -19.51
C ILE A 29 16.49 12.94 -19.84
N THR A 30 17.22 13.92 -20.38
CA THR A 30 16.67 15.23 -20.78
C THR A 30 16.75 15.44 -22.29
N LYS A 31 15.84 16.24 -22.83
CA LYS A 31 15.87 16.72 -24.21
C LYS A 31 15.72 18.24 -24.17
N LYS A 32 16.71 18.97 -24.70
CA LYS A 32 16.76 20.45 -24.63
C LYS A 32 16.58 20.98 -23.19
N GLY A 33 17.29 20.37 -22.23
CA GLY A 33 17.25 20.76 -20.81
C GLY A 33 15.98 20.33 -20.05
N ARG A 34 14.96 19.79 -20.73
CA ARG A 34 13.72 19.32 -20.09
C ARG A 34 13.78 17.81 -19.82
N PRO A 35 13.41 17.34 -18.62
CA PRO A 35 13.34 15.90 -18.32
C PRO A 35 12.26 15.23 -19.19
N VAL A 36 12.58 14.09 -19.78
CA VAL A 36 11.66 13.34 -20.67
C VAL A 36 11.51 11.87 -20.29
N ALA A 37 12.49 11.28 -19.62
CA ALA A 37 12.43 9.90 -19.14
C ALA A 37 13.32 9.72 -17.91
N LYS A 38 13.06 8.66 -17.16
CA LYS A 38 13.88 8.24 -16.01
C LYS A 38 14.16 6.75 -16.13
N LEU A 39 15.44 6.38 -16.13
CA LEU A 39 15.87 5.00 -16.04
C LEU A 39 16.07 4.66 -14.56
N VAL A 40 15.39 3.62 -14.11
CA VAL A 40 15.45 3.08 -12.75
C VAL A 40 15.95 1.64 -12.80
N PRO A 41 16.60 1.14 -11.74
CA PRO A 41 16.93 -0.27 -11.67
C PRO A 41 15.66 -1.13 -11.75
N PRO A 42 15.75 -2.36 -12.27
CA PRO A 42 14.64 -3.28 -12.19
C PRO A 42 14.23 -3.52 -10.74
N ASP A 43 12.94 -3.75 -10.55
CA ASP A 43 12.40 -4.18 -9.27
C ASP A 43 13.08 -5.48 -8.85
N ALA A 44 13.33 -5.61 -7.55
CA ALA A 44 13.78 -6.89 -7.03
C ALA A 44 12.69 -7.93 -7.31
N PRO A 45 13.02 -9.18 -7.68
CA PRO A 45 12.03 -10.22 -7.72
C PRO A 45 11.30 -10.21 -6.38
N ALA A 46 9.97 -10.08 -6.42
CA ALA A 46 9.17 -10.14 -5.22
C ALA A 46 9.46 -11.49 -4.57
N THR A 47 10.13 -11.48 -3.42
CA THR A 47 10.21 -12.67 -2.59
C THR A 47 8.80 -12.85 -2.08
N ASP A 48 8.12 -13.89 -2.54
CA ASP A 48 6.78 -14.17 -2.07
C ASP A 48 6.85 -14.34 -0.56
N VAL A 49 6.21 -13.42 0.17
CA VAL A 49 6.22 -13.41 1.64
C VAL A 49 5.39 -14.58 2.16
N PHE A 50 4.46 -15.09 1.34
CA PHE A 50 3.70 -16.28 1.67
C PHE A 50 4.63 -17.50 1.71
N GLY A 51 4.65 -18.17 2.86
CA GLY A 51 5.45 -19.38 3.06
C GLY A 51 6.91 -19.17 3.43
N CYS A 52 7.39 -17.94 3.60
CA CYS A 52 8.76 -17.67 4.09
C CYS A 52 9.05 -18.30 5.47
N LEU A 53 8.01 -18.60 6.25
CA LEU A 53 8.07 -19.28 7.56
C LEU A 53 7.41 -20.66 7.53
N ALA A 54 7.15 -21.22 6.34
CA ALA A 54 6.61 -22.57 6.24
C ALA A 54 7.58 -23.57 6.89
N GLY A 55 7.08 -24.36 7.84
CA GLY A 55 7.88 -25.33 8.58
C GLY A 55 8.71 -24.78 9.74
N SER A 56 8.73 -23.46 9.98
CA SER A 56 9.47 -22.88 11.12
C SER A 56 8.72 -22.98 12.46
N ALA A 57 7.43 -23.32 12.43
CA ALA A 57 6.60 -23.49 13.62
C ALA A 57 5.83 -24.81 13.55
N ARG A 58 5.52 -25.36 14.73
CA ARG A 58 4.63 -26.52 14.88
C ARG A 58 3.45 -26.16 15.78
N ILE A 59 2.30 -26.77 15.51
CA ILE A 59 1.13 -26.68 16.38
C ILE A 59 1.39 -27.56 17.61
N VAL A 60 1.38 -26.98 18.82
CA VAL A 60 1.67 -27.69 20.09
C VAL A 60 0.40 -27.98 20.89
N GLY A 61 -0.78 -27.56 20.40
CA GLY A 61 -2.07 -27.75 21.09
C GLY A 61 -3.23 -27.30 20.22
N ASP A 62 -4.41 -27.14 20.84
CA ASP A 62 -5.59 -26.60 20.16
C ASP A 62 -5.42 -25.09 19.93
N ILE A 63 -5.51 -24.67 18.68
CA ILE A 63 -5.38 -23.27 18.24
C ILE A 63 -6.72 -22.59 17.99
N GLU A 64 -7.80 -23.37 17.92
CA GLU A 64 -9.15 -22.87 17.66
C GLU A 64 -9.91 -22.62 18.96
N ALA A 65 -9.57 -23.36 20.02
CA ALA A 65 -10.15 -23.15 21.33
C ALA A 65 -9.86 -21.75 21.88
N PRO A 66 -10.84 -21.11 22.54
CA PRO A 66 -10.63 -19.81 23.16
C PRO A 66 -9.64 -19.93 24.33
N VAL A 67 -8.66 -19.02 24.36
CA VAL A 67 -7.63 -18.96 25.42
C VAL A 67 -8.24 -18.72 26.80
N VAL A 68 -9.42 -18.10 26.85
CA VAL A 68 -10.18 -17.82 28.07
C VAL A 68 -11.56 -18.46 28.01
N GLY A 69 -12.07 -18.88 29.17
CA GLY A 69 -13.38 -19.53 29.25
C GLY A 69 -14.53 -18.63 28.75
N ALA A 70 -15.59 -19.26 28.24
CA ALA A 70 -16.74 -18.55 27.64
C ALA A 70 -17.38 -17.49 28.55
N GLY A 71 -17.35 -17.68 29.88
CA GLY A 71 -17.89 -16.74 30.87
C GLY A 71 -17.09 -15.44 31.07
N THR A 72 -15.91 -15.32 30.46
CA THR A 72 -15.03 -14.14 30.61
C THR A 72 -15.51 -12.96 29.77
N TRP A 73 -16.25 -13.24 28.70
CA TRP A 73 -16.74 -12.22 27.76
C TRP A 73 -18.06 -11.63 28.25
N ARG A 74 -18.14 -10.31 28.42
CA ARG A 74 -19.42 -9.61 28.59
C ARG A 74 -19.94 -9.14 27.23
N ALA A 75 -21.15 -9.56 26.87
CA ALA A 75 -21.83 -9.03 25.70
C ALA A 75 -22.09 -7.53 25.86
N GLY A 76 -21.56 -6.72 24.94
CA GLY A 76 -21.88 -5.30 24.87
C GLY A 76 -23.36 -5.13 24.53
N GLY A 77 -24.14 -4.60 25.48
CA GLY A 77 -25.57 -4.35 25.28
C GLY A 77 -25.82 -3.49 24.05
N ARG A 78 -26.75 -3.91 23.17
CA ARG A 78 -27.18 -3.11 22.03
C ARG A 78 -27.84 -1.83 22.55
N ARG A 79 -27.21 -0.68 22.33
CA ARG A 79 -27.87 0.62 22.54
C ARG A 79 -29.02 0.73 21.53
N SER A 80 -30.26 0.70 22.02
CA SER A 80 -31.44 1.02 21.24
C SER A 80 -31.41 2.51 20.90
N VAL A 81 -31.23 2.83 19.61
CA VAL A 81 -31.38 4.20 19.13
C VAL A 81 -32.87 4.50 19.07
N ALA A 82 -33.38 5.27 20.03
CA ALA A 82 -34.75 5.76 20.00
C ALA A 82 -34.97 6.60 18.72
N ARG A 83 -35.91 6.17 17.86
CA ARG A 83 -36.31 6.92 16.67
C ARG A 83 -36.91 8.26 17.10
N ARG A 84 -36.23 9.38 16.80
CA ARG A 84 -36.83 10.72 16.91
C ARG A 84 -38.04 10.81 15.98
N ALA A 85 -39.23 10.97 16.55
CA ALA A 85 -40.41 11.35 15.81
C ALA A 85 -40.18 12.72 15.16
N ARG A 86 -40.34 12.79 13.84
CA ARG A 86 -40.32 14.06 13.09
C ARG A 86 -41.58 14.82 13.46
N ARG A 87 -41.47 15.93 14.19
CA ARG A 87 -42.58 16.89 14.33
C ARG A 87 -42.82 17.51 12.97
N SER A 88 -43.95 17.16 12.35
CA SER A 88 -44.49 17.80 11.15
C SER A 88 -44.81 19.27 11.44
N GLY A 89 -44.45 20.14 10.50
CA GLY A 89 -44.61 21.58 10.63
C GLY A 89 -46.08 22.01 10.54
N ALA A 90 -46.47 22.91 11.44
CA ALA A 90 -47.63 23.78 11.25
C ALA A 90 -47.09 25.18 10.92
N ARG A 91 -47.09 25.54 9.63
CA ARG A 91 -47.02 26.96 9.22
C ARG A 91 -48.45 27.43 9.04
N ARG A 92 -48.93 28.29 9.94
CA ARG A 92 -50.19 29.05 9.80
C ARG A 92 -50.05 30.03 8.62
N ALA A 93 -51.05 30.06 7.75
CA ALA A 93 -51.24 31.09 6.73
C ALA A 93 -51.85 32.36 7.36
N PRO A 94 -51.57 33.56 6.83
CA PRO A 94 -52.22 34.79 7.27
C PRO A 94 -53.34 35.23 6.32
N ARG A 95 -54.48 35.67 6.87
CA ARG A 95 -55.21 36.90 6.51
C ARG A 95 -56.03 37.35 7.72
#